data_AF-A0A6G6IY78-F1
#
_entry.id   AF-A0A6G6IY78-F1
#
_cell.length_a   1.000
_cell.length_b   1.000
_cell.length_c   1.000
_cell.angle_alpha   90.00
_cell.angle_beta   90.00
_cell.angle_gamma   90.00
#
_symmetry.space_group_name_H-M   'P 1'
#
loop_
_entity.id
_entity.type
_entity.pdbx_description
1 polymer ?
#
loop_
_entity_poly.entity_id
_entity_poly.type
_entity_poly.pdbx_seq_one_letter_code
_entity_poly.pdbx_strand_id
1 'polypeptide(L)'
;MKKAFLMGVLLAAAMPVFAETVLFDPSEGRQYVGEEFDARSAKQVLYLDRPCKLPIVNAKDMREYTTTAIAIPMKACWGKLLGGEVVIVFENGMTRRSVESAYVVTEVDKKGNARIVKSIYKRH
;
A
#
# COMPACT_ATOMS: atom_id res chain seq x y z
N MET A 1 -1.33 1.12 60.61
CA MET A 1 -1.92 0.55 59.38
C MET A 1 -1.35 1.29 58.17
N LYS A 2 -0.46 0.65 57.40
CA LYS A 2 0.14 1.22 56.18
C LYS A 2 -0.50 0.52 54.98
N LYS A 3 -1.23 1.24 54.14
CA LYS A 3 -1.60 0.76 52.81
C LYS A 3 -1.05 1.76 51.80
N ALA A 4 0.06 1.37 51.19
CA ALA A 4 0.69 2.09 50.10
C ALA A 4 -0.16 1.92 48.83
N PHE A 5 -0.50 3.05 48.20
CA PHE A 5 -1.11 3.10 46.88
C PHE A 5 0.03 3.01 45.85
N LEU A 6 0.11 1.90 45.11
CA LEU A 6 1.02 1.75 43.99
C LEU A 6 0.36 2.37 42.75
N MET A 7 0.91 3.51 42.30
CA MET A 7 0.70 4.04 40.95
C MET A 7 1.31 3.07 39.93
N GLY A 8 0.46 2.44 39.13
CA GLY A 8 0.90 1.71 37.92
C GLY A 8 0.92 2.67 36.74
N VAL A 9 2.11 3.11 36.35
CA VAL A 9 2.34 3.82 35.07
C VAL A 9 2.21 2.80 33.94
N LEU A 10 1.13 2.89 33.16
CA LEU A 10 1.05 2.22 31.87
C LEU A 10 1.96 2.97 30.88
N LEU A 11 3.15 2.42 30.62
CA LEU A 11 3.88 2.74 29.39
C LEU A 11 3.12 2.14 28.20
N ALA A 12 2.21 2.93 27.63
CA ALA A 12 1.69 2.68 26.31
C ALA A 12 2.84 2.88 25.31
N ALA A 13 3.53 1.80 24.95
CA ALA A 13 4.40 1.80 23.78
C ALA A 13 3.53 2.19 22.58
N ALA A 14 3.77 3.38 22.02
CA ALA A 14 3.10 3.84 20.82
C ALA A 14 3.55 2.96 19.66
N MET A 15 2.88 1.82 19.46
CA MET A 15 3.03 1.06 18.23
C MET A 15 2.60 1.98 17.09
N PRO A 16 3.39 2.08 16.00
CA PRO A 16 2.95 2.79 14.83
C PRO A 16 1.65 2.12 14.37
N VAL A 17 0.53 2.81 14.55
CA VAL A 17 -0.75 2.40 13.99
C VAL A 17 -0.61 2.66 12.49
N PHE A 18 -0.23 1.63 11.75
CA PHE A 18 -0.21 1.68 10.29
C PHE A 18 -1.59 2.10 9.80
N ALA A 19 -1.61 3.12 8.96
CA ALA A 19 -2.84 3.67 8.43
C ALA A 19 -3.36 2.80 7.29
N GLU A 20 -2.45 2.29 6.44
CA GLU A 20 -2.81 1.63 5.19
C GLU A 20 -1.78 0.56 4.80
N THR A 21 -2.25 -0.49 4.12
CA THR A 21 -1.39 -1.44 3.40
C THR A 21 -1.54 -1.21 1.91
N VAL A 22 -0.42 -1.21 1.18
CA VAL A 22 -0.41 -0.95 -0.26
C VAL A 22 0.58 -1.89 -0.98
N LEU A 23 0.40 -2.07 -2.29
CA LEU A 23 1.41 -2.68 -3.16
C LEU A 23 2.21 -1.59 -3.88
N PHE A 24 3.54 -1.74 -3.83
CA PHE A 24 4.52 -0.86 -4.46
C PHE A 24 5.27 -1.55 -5.58
N ASP A 25 5.61 -0.79 -6.61
CA ASP A 25 6.44 -1.25 -7.72
C ASP A 25 7.92 -1.23 -7.29
N PRO A 26 8.61 -2.39 -7.22
CA PRO A 26 10.00 -2.46 -6.78
C PRO A 26 10.99 -1.82 -7.77
N SER A 27 10.58 -1.56 -9.02
CA SER A 27 11.42 -0.87 -10.01
C SER A 27 11.76 0.57 -9.61
N GLU A 28 11.11 1.11 -8.57
CA GLU A 28 11.45 2.38 -7.92
C GLU A 28 12.69 2.29 -7.00
N GLY A 29 13.41 1.16 -6.99
CA GLY A 29 14.67 0.98 -6.28
C GLY A 29 14.51 0.56 -4.82
N ARG A 30 13.30 0.17 -4.40
CA ARG A 30 12.97 -0.26 -3.04
C ARG A 30 12.24 -1.59 -3.11
N GLN A 31 12.91 -2.64 -2.68
CA GLN A 31 12.43 -4.00 -2.96
C GLN A 31 12.69 -4.99 -1.84
N TYR A 32 13.37 -4.63 -0.75
CA TYR A 32 13.71 -5.58 0.31
C TYR A 32 12.88 -5.33 1.57
N VAL A 33 12.51 -6.42 2.25
CA VAL A 33 11.83 -6.35 3.55
C VAL A 33 12.66 -5.51 4.55
N GLY A 34 11.98 -4.64 5.28
CA GLY A 34 12.56 -3.72 6.25
C GLY A 34 13.08 -2.41 5.66
N GLU A 35 13.10 -2.23 4.33
CA GLU A 35 13.40 -0.92 3.75
C GLU A 35 12.28 0.07 4.07
N GLU A 36 12.70 1.27 4.48
CA GLU A 36 11.83 2.38 4.83
C GLU A 36 11.98 3.52 3.82
N PHE A 37 10.89 4.25 3.58
CA PHE A 37 10.88 5.36 2.65
C PHE A 37 9.69 6.29 2.86
N ASP A 38 9.73 7.49 2.26
CA ASP A 38 8.56 8.37 2.21
C ASP A 38 7.57 7.87 1.15
N ALA A 39 6.38 7.46 1.58
CA ALA A 39 5.32 6.97 0.69
C ALA A 39 4.90 8.02 -0.36
N ARG A 40 5.13 9.31 -0.13
CA ARG A 40 4.82 10.39 -1.08
C ARG A 40 5.75 10.41 -2.29
N SER A 41 6.90 9.74 -2.20
CA SER A 41 7.84 9.60 -3.32
C SER A 41 7.43 8.50 -4.32
N ALA A 42 6.38 7.72 -4.01
CA ALA A 42 5.83 6.70 -4.87
C ALA A 42 5.39 7.26 -6.23
N LYS A 43 5.80 6.64 -7.33
CA LYS A 43 5.20 6.96 -8.64
C LYS A 43 3.92 6.21 -8.88
N GLN A 44 3.75 5.04 -8.26
CA GLN A 44 2.58 4.18 -8.43
C GLN A 44 2.23 3.50 -7.11
N VAL A 45 0.95 3.48 -6.75
CA VAL A 45 0.45 2.85 -5.52
C VAL A 45 -0.85 2.12 -5.80
N LEU A 46 -0.90 0.85 -5.40
CA LEU A 46 -2.08 0.01 -5.43
C LEU A 46 -2.58 -0.13 -3.97
N TYR A 47 -3.63 0.61 -3.61
CA TYR A 47 -4.16 0.56 -2.24
C TYR A 47 -4.95 -0.73 -2.01
N LEU A 48 -4.77 -1.42 -0.88
CA LEU A 48 -5.52 -2.66 -0.60
C LEU A 48 -6.93 -2.40 -0.05
N ASP A 49 -7.11 -1.29 0.67
CA ASP A 49 -8.33 -1.04 1.44
C ASP A 49 -9.19 0.11 0.88
N ARG A 50 -8.59 1.02 0.09
CA ARG A 50 -9.33 2.15 -0.49
C ARG A 50 -10.26 1.67 -1.61
N PRO A 51 -11.58 1.98 -1.54
CA PRO A 51 -12.52 1.54 -2.55
C PRO A 51 -12.28 2.23 -3.89
N CYS A 52 -12.49 1.49 -4.98
CA CYS A 52 -12.55 2.08 -6.32
C CYS A 52 -13.72 3.07 -6.43
N LYS A 53 -13.49 4.22 -7.05
CA LYS A 53 -14.51 5.27 -7.27
C LYS A 53 -14.86 5.49 -8.74
N LEU A 54 -14.32 4.67 -9.65
CA LEU A 54 -14.70 4.74 -11.06
C LEU A 54 -16.12 4.18 -11.26
N PRO A 55 -16.91 4.75 -12.18
CA PRO A 55 -18.27 4.30 -12.45
C PRO A 55 -18.28 3.05 -13.35
N ILE A 56 -17.63 1.97 -12.91
CA ILE A 56 -17.52 0.70 -13.64
C ILE A 56 -18.27 -0.41 -12.91
N VAL A 57 -18.84 -1.35 -13.67
CA VAL A 57 -19.75 -2.40 -13.15
C VAL A 57 -19.17 -3.17 -11.97
N ASN A 58 -17.87 -3.51 -12.03
CA ASN A 58 -17.19 -4.30 -11.00
C ASN A 58 -16.37 -3.44 -10.01
N ALA A 59 -16.66 -2.14 -9.88
CA ALA A 59 -15.90 -1.24 -9.00
C ALA A 59 -15.85 -1.73 -7.54
N LYS A 60 -16.92 -2.37 -7.06
CA LYS A 60 -17.00 -2.93 -5.69
C LYS A 60 -15.90 -3.97 -5.40
N ASP A 61 -15.46 -4.69 -6.42
CA ASP A 61 -14.45 -5.75 -6.33
C ASP A 61 -13.03 -5.21 -6.61
N MET A 62 -12.91 -3.89 -6.81
CA MET A 62 -11.67 -3.19 -7.15
C MET A 62 -11.27 -2.19 -6.06
N ARG A 63 -10.04 -1.70 -6.14
CA ARG A 63 -9.45 -0.74 -5.20
C ARG A 63 -8.82 0.43 -5.93
N GLU A 64 -8.56 1.50 -5.18
CA GLU A 64 -7.93 2.71 -5.71
C GLU A 64 -6.50 2.42 -6.19
N TYR A 65 -6.15 2.94 -7.36
CA TYR A 65 -4.79 3.03 -7.86
C TYR A 65 -4.44 4.50 -8.11
N THR A 66 -3.25 4.92 -7.69
CA THR A 66 -2.73 6.26 -7.98
C THR A 66 -1.42 6.19 -8.72
N THR A 67 -1.21 7.10 -9.68
CA THR A 67 0.08 7.25 -10.34
C THR A 67 0.44 8.70 -10.66
N THR A 68 1.72 9.01 -10.54
CA THR A 68 2.36 10.24 -11.02
C THR A 68 3.30 9.98 -12.21
N ALA A 69 3.37 8.74 -12.69
CA ALA A 69 4.22 8.36 -13.83
C ALA A 69 3.66 8.82 -15.18
N ILE A 70 2.40 9.28 -15.22
CA ILE A 70 1.72 9.75 -16.42
C ILE A 70 1.62 11.28 -16.34
N ALA A 71 1.86 11.96 -17.46
CA ALA A 71 1.89 13.43 -17.54
C ALA A 71 0.59 14.10 -17.07
N ILE A 72 -0.53 13.41 -17.21
CA ILE A 72 -1.84 13.84 -16.72
C ILE A 72 -2.20 12.92 -15.56
N PRO A 73 -2.44 13.45 -14.34
CA PRO A 73 -2.96 12.66 -13.24
C PRO A 73 -4.30 12.04 -13.64
N MET A 74 -4.38 10.72 -13.64
CA MET A 74 -5.58 9.98 -13.99
C MET A 74 -6.09 9.21 -12.79
N LYS A 75 -7.42 9.18 -12.63
CA LYS A 75 -8.05 8.22 -11.72
C LYS A 75 -7.95 6.83 -12.33
N ALA A 76 -7.67 5.85 -11.48
CA ALA A 76 -7.63 4.45 -11.88
C ALA A 76 -8.06 3.57 -10.72
N CYS A 77 -8.49 2.37 -11.07
CA CYS A 77 -8.74 1.31 -10.11
C CYS A 77 -7.94 0.08 -10.49
N TRP A 78 -7.62 -0.74 -9.50
CA TRP A 78 -7.00 -2.04 -9.74
C TRP A 78 -7.81 -3.16 -9.10
N GLY A 79 -7.67 -4.37 -9.63
CA GLY A 79 -8.32 -5.56 -9.11
C GLY A 79 -7.51 -6.80 -9.39
N LYS A 80 -7.83 -7.89 -8.71
CA LYS A 80 -7.20 -9.20 -8.91
C LYS A 80 -7.91 -9.97 -10.01
N LEU A 81 -7.14 -10.69 -10.81
CA LEU A 81 -7.61 -11.66 -11.77
C LEU A 81 -7.18 -13.07 -11.32
N LEU A 82 -7.67 -14.08 -12.03
CA LEU A 82 -7.21 -15.47 -11.84
C LEU A 82 -5.71 -15.58 -12.16
N GLY A 83 -5.06 -16.62 -11.61
CA GLY A 83 -3.64 -16.88 -11.88
C GLY A 83 -2.66 -15.91 -11.20
N GLY A 84 -3.11 -15.09 -10.24
CA GLY A 84 -2.26 -14.13 -9.53
C GLY A 84 -1.93 -12.88 -10.34
N GLU A 85 -2.69 -12.61 -11.41
CA GLU A 85 -2.60 -11.37 -12.16
C GLU A 85 -3.36 -10.24 -11.46
N VAL A 86 -2.95 -9.01 -11.75
CA VAL A 86 -3.71 -7.79 -11.43
C VAL A 86 -4.04 -7.05 -12.71
N VAL A 87 -5.18 -6.38 -12.73
CA VAL A 87 -5.57 -5.44 -13.78
C VAL A 87 -5.71 -4.05 -13.20
N ILE A 88 -5.18 -3.06 -13.90
CA ILE A 88 -5.38 -1.64 -13.64
C ILE A 88 -6.26 -1.10 -14.76
N VAL A 89 -7.33 -0.41 -14.40
CA VAL A 89 -8.29 0.22 -15.32
C VAL A 89 -8.24 1.72 -15.07
N PHE A 90 -7.86 2.47 -16.09
CA PHE A 90 -7.81 3.92 -16.06
C PHE A 90 -9.19 4.51 -16.39
N GLU A 91 -9.45 5.74 -15.94
CA GLU A 91 -10.75 6.41 -16.16
C GLU A 91 -11.09 6.63 -17.65
N ASN A 92 -10.10 6.60 -18.54
CA ASN A 92 -10.28 6.64 -19.98
C ASN A 92 -10.54 5.26 -20.63
N GLY A 93 -10.68 4.20 -19.83
CA GLY A 93 -10.94 2.84 -20.29
C GLY A 93 -9.70 2.04 -20.70
N MET A 94 -8.50 2.64 -20.72
CA MET A 94 -7.27 1.86 -20.92
C MET A 94 -7.06 0.87 -19.79
N THR A 95 -6.44 -0.26 -20.10
CA THR A 95 -6.12 -1.27 -19.10
C THR A 95 -4.66 -1.69 -19.16
N ARG A 96 -4.07 -1.99 -18.01
CA ARG A 96 -2.73 -2.60 -17.90
C ARG A 96 -2.83 -3.84 -17.02
N ARG A 97 -2.11 -4.90 -17.38
CA ARG A 97 -1.99 -6.11 -16.56
C ARG A 97 -0.57 -6.29 -16.05
N SER A 98 -0.45 -6.93 -14.90
CA SER A 98 0.82 -7.33 -14.31
C SER A 98 0.60 -8.55 -13.40
N VAL A 99 1.67 -9.11 -12.86
CA VAL A 99 1.61 -10.17 -11.85
C VAL A 99 1.65 -9.54 -10.46
N GLU A 100 0.76 -9.95 -9.55
CA GLU A 100 0.71 -9.41 -8.18
C GLU A 100 2.04 -9.61 -7.44
N SER A 101 2.70 -10.75 -7.64
CA SER A 101 3.97 -11.08 -6.99
C SER A 101 5.15 -10.20 -7.45
N ALA A 102 4.99 -9.44 -8.52
CA ALA A 102 6.00 -8.47 -8.95
C ALA A 102 6.00 -7.21 -8.07
N TYR A 103 4.98 -7.01 -7.23
CA TYR A 103 4.92 -5.90 -6.29
C TYR A 103 5.42 -6.31 -4.90
N VAL A 104 5.87 -5.32 -4.13
CA VAL A 104 6.18 -5.49 -2.70
C VAL A 104 5.01 -5.00 -1.85
N VAL A 105 4.75 -5.65 -0.71
CA VAL A 105 3.74 -5.22 0.25
C VAL A 105 4.38 -4.27 1.24
N THR A 106 3.74 -3.13 1.43
CA THR A 106 4.26 -2.04 2.24
C THR A 106 3.18 -1.55 3.19
N GLU A 107 3.55 -1.39 4.45
CA GLU A 107 2.72 -0.71 5.46
C GLU A 107 3.07 0.78 5.46
N VAL A 108 2.05 1.64 5.47
CA VAL A 108 2.21 3.11 5.51
C VAL A 108 1.60 3.64 6.80
N ASP A 109 2.38 4.39 7.58
CA ASP A 109 1.89 5.00 8.81
C ASP A 109 1.11 6.32 8.55
N LYS A 110 0.49 6.87 9.58
CA LYS A 110 -0.27 8.13 9.50
C LYS A 110 0.57 9.36 9.12
N LYS A 111 1.89 9.28 9.23
CA LYS A 111 2.82 10.36 8.85
C LYS A 111 3.25 10.25 7.39
N GLY A 112 3.00 9.10 6.75
CA GLY A 112 3.42 8.79 5.38
C GLY A 112 4.74 8.02 5.31
N ASN A 113 5.25 7.51 6.44
CA ASN A 113 6.41 6.63 6.41
C ASN A 113 5.96 5.24 5.96
N ALA A 114 6.62 4.72 4.94
CA ALA A 114 6.39 3.41 4.39
C ALA A 114 7.48 2.42 4.82
N ARG A 115 7.11 1.17 5.07
CA ARG A 115 8.04 0.07 5.33
C ARG A 115 7.63 -1.18 4.57
N ILE A 116 8.58 -1.76 3.81
CA ILE A 116 8.33 -3.01 3.09
C ILE A 116 8.24 -4.17 4.09
N VAL A 117 7.12 -4.90 4.09
CA VAL A 117 6.87 -6.04 4.98
C VAL A 117 6.84 -7.38 4.27
N LYS A 118 6.64 -7.41 2.94
CA LYS A 118 6.71 -8.63 2.13
C LYS A 118 7.33 -8.32 0.78
N SER A 119 8.26 -9.17 0.37
CA SER A 119 8.92 -9.10 -0.92
C SER A 119 9.39 -10.48 -1.37
N ILE A 120 9.45 -10.70 -2.69
CA ILE A 120 10.07 -11.88 -3.29
C ILE A 120 11.60 -11.72 -3.44
N TYR A 121 12.11 -10.50 -3.36
CA TYR A 121 13.53 -10.18 -3.53
C TYR A 121 14.29 -10.44 -2.22
N LYS A 122 15.50 -10.99 -2.35
CA LYS A 122 16.39 -11.31 -1.22
C LYS A 122 17.61 -10.41 -1.25
N ARG A 123 18.05 -9.92 -0.08
CA ARG A 123 19.36 -9.28 0.04
C ARG A 123 20.44 -10.35 -0.14
N HIS A 124 21.42 -10.07 -0.99
CA HIS A 124 22.60 -10.90 -1.20
C HIS A 124 23.78 -10.31 -0.41
#